data_AF-A0A8T4SHU2-F1
#
_entry.id   AF-A0A8T4SHU2-F1
#
_cell.length_a   1.000
_cell.length_b   1.000
_cell.length_c   1.000
_cell.angle_alpha   90.00
_cell.angle_beta   90.00
_cell.angle_gamma   90.00
#
_symmetry.space_group_name_H-M   'P 1'
#
loop_
_entity.id
_entity.type
_entity.pdbx_description
1 polymer ?
#
loop_
_entity_poly.entity_id
_entity_poly.type
_entity_poly.pdbx_seq_one_letter_code
_entity_poly.pdbx_strand_id
1 'polypeptide(L)' 'MVLQYKLKKKTRWKKYPGKSKVERKLSDYDFRLLSEDKKKVLVEKDTYEKVMRRFRQIEFFKHHG' A
#
# COMPACT_ATOMS: atom_id res chain seq x y z
N MET A 1 0.83 -8.52 5.64
CA MET A 1 0.08 -7.71 4.64
C MET A 1 0.98 -7.33 3.47
N VAL A 2 0.44 -7.02 2.29
CA VAL A 2 1.24 -6.68 1.09
C VAL A 2 0.89 -5.29 0.55
N LEU A 3 1.84 -4.36 0.61
CA LEU A 3 1.73 -3.03 0.02
C LEU A 3 2.11 -3.06 -1.46
N GLN A 4 1.22 -2.52 -2.30
CA GLN A 4 1.46 -2.38 -3.73
C GLN A 4 1.30 -0.92 -4.15
N TYR A 5 1.97 -0.58 -5.25
CA TYR A 5 1.95 0.75 -5.83
C TYR A 5 1.88 0.67 -7.36
N LYS A 6 1.37 1.72 -7.97
CA LYS A 6 1.44 1.93 -9.42
C LYS A 6 1.48 3.42 -9.71
N LEU A 7 2.06 3.81 -10.84
CA LEU A 7 1.89 5.18 -11.32
C LEU A 7 0.41 5.40 -11.62
N LYS A 8 -0.11 6.59 -11.32
CA LYS A 8 -1.52 6.95 -11.56
C LYS A 8 -1.98 6.69 -13.00
N LYS A 9 -1.08 6.88 -13.97
CA LYS A 9 -1.32 6.64 -15.41
C LYS A 9 -1.16 5.18 -15.85
N LYS A 10 -0.71 4.28 -14.96
CA LYS A 10 -0.50 2.86 -15.27
C LYS A 10 -1.61 2.01 -14.68
N THR A 11 -1.84 0.85 -15.30
CA THR A 11 -2.84 -0.13 -14.86
C THR A 11 -2.23 -1.18 -13.92
N ARG A 12 -1.00 -1.63 -14.21
CA ARG A 12 -0.33 -2.71 -13.49
C ARG A 12 0.21 -2.27 -12.12
N TRP A 13 -0.18 -3.01 -11.08
CA TRP A 13 0.34 -2.91 -9.73
C TRP A 13 1.69 -3.63 -9.57
N LYS A 14 2.58 -3.04 -8.79
CA LYS A 14 3.88 -3.61 -8.42
C LYS A 14 3.99 -3.69 -6.89
N LYS A 15 4.84 -4.59 -6.38
CA LYS A 15 5.15 -4.63 -4.93
C LYS A 15 5.92 -3.36 -4.57
N TYR A 16 5.52 -2.69 -3.49
CA TYR A 16 6.18 -1.46 -3.06
C TYR A 16 7.60 -1.77 -2.55
N PRO A 17 8.66 -1.15 -3.12
CA PRO A 17 10.04 -1.48 -2.78
C PRO A 17 10.58 -0.70 -1.56
N GLY A 18 9.78 0.19 -0.98
CA GLY A 18 10.21 1.15 0.05
C GLY A 18 10.44 2.56 -0.51
N LYS A 19 10.27 3.59 0.33
CA LYS A 19 10.23 5.00 -0.08
C LYS A 19 11.50 5.46 -0.79
N SER A 20 12.67 5.01 -0.35
CA SER A 20 13.97 5.36 -0.93
C SER A 20 14.21 4.75 -2.32
N LYS A 21 13.44 3.74 -2.71
CA LYS A 21 13.61 3.01 -3.98
C LYS A 21 12.56 3.43 -5.04
N VAL A 22 11.79 4.47 -4.77
CA VAL A 22 10.79 4.97 -5.71
C VAL A 22 11.42 6.06 -6.58
N GLU A 23 11.33 5.88 -7.90
CA GLU A 23 11.95 6.79 -8.89
C GLU A 23 11.33 8.20 -8.92
N ARG A 24 10.07 8.35 -8.48
CA ARG A 24 9.34 9.64 -8.49
C ARG A 24 8.74 9.97 -7.14
N LYS A 25 8.13 11.14 -7.03
CA LYS A 25 7.41 11.56 -5.82
C LYS A 25 6.28 10.59 -5.51
N LEU A 26 6.05 10.29 -4.23
CA LEU A 26 4.98 9.38 -3.80
C LEU A 26 3.59 9.85 -4.29
N SER A 27 3.39 11.16 -4.45
CA SER A 27 2.16 11.76 -4.98
C SER A 27 1.81 11.32 -6.41
N ASP A 28 2.78 10.83 -7.19
CA ASP A 28 2.59 10.39 -8.57
C ASP A 28 2.06 8.95 -8.66
N TYR A 29 2.01 8.27 -7.51
CA TYR A 29 1.59 6.88 -7.40
C TYR A 29 0.26 6.75 -6.65
N ASP A 30 -0.48 5.74 -7.04
CA ASP A 30 -1.56 5.17 -6.25
C ASP A 30 -1.00 4.00 -5.43
N PHE A 31 -1.48 3.85 -4.20
CA PHE A 31 -1.10 2.77 -3.30
C PHE A 31 -2.32 1.92 -2.96
N ARG A 32 -2.10 0.63 -2.74
CA ARG A 32 -3.14 -0.29 -2.27
C ARG A 32 -2.56 -1.29 -1.27
N LEU A 33 -3.41 -1.78 -0.38
CA LEU A 33 -3.02 -2.74 0.63
C LEU A 33 -3.81 -4.02 0.45
N LEU A 34 -3.10 -5.14 0.40
CA LEU A 34 -3.67 -6.48 0.33
C LEU A 34 -3.43 -7.24 1.62
N SER A 35 -4.25 -8.24 1.89
CA SER A 35 -3.96 -9.29 2.86
C SER A 35 -2.66 -10.02 2.51
N GLU A 36 -2.12 -10.76 3.47
CA GLU A 36 -0.86 -11.48 3.31
C GLU A 36 -0.90 -12.54 2.20
N ASP A 37 -2.03 -13.24 2.09
CA ASP A 37 -2.34 -14.20 1.03
C ASP A 37 -2.75 -13.55 -0.31
N LYS A 38 -2.83 -12.21 -0.36
CA LYS A 38 -3.27 -11.42 -1.51
C LYS A 38 -4.70 -11.71 -2.01
N LYS A 39 -5.52 -12.40 -1.23
CA LYS A 39 -6.92 -12.70 -1.60
C LYS A 39 -7.88 -11.55 -1.33
N LYS A 40 -7.61 -10.74 -0.30
CA LYS A 40 -8.46 -9.62 0.11
C LYS A 40 -7.75 -8.29 -0.12
N VAL A 41 -8.49 -7.33 -0.66
CA VAL A 41 -8.07 -5.94 -0.76
C VAL A 41 -8.51 -5.21 0.50
N LEU A 42 -7.55 -4.77 1.31
CA LEU A 42 -7.77 -4.05 2.57
C LEU A 42 -7.90 -2.55 2.35
N VAL A 43 -7.24 -2.03 1.31
CA VAL A 43 -7.39 -0.67 0.79
C VAL A 43 -7.25 -0.75 -0.72
N GLU A 44 -8.26 -0.31 -1.48
CA GLU A 44 -8.30 -0.47 -2.94
C GLU A 44 -7.32 0.43 -3.68
N LYS A 45 -7.38 1.74 -3.42
CA LYS A 45 -6.54 2.76 -4.02
C LYS A 45 -6.60 4.02 -3.16
N ASP A 46 -5.46 4.43 -2.63
CA ASP A 46 -5.34 5.67 -1.89
C ASP A 46 -3.90 6.23 -1.93
N THR A 47 -3.72 7.39 -1.32
CA THR A 47 -2.42 8.03 -1.04
C THR A 47 -1.57 7.19 -0.08
N TYR A 48 -0.26 7.36 -0.16
CA TYR A 48 0.70 6.66 0.70
C TYR A 48 0.37 6.82 2.18
N GLU A 49 0.12 8.06 2.64
CA GLU A 49 -0.15 8.33 4.06
C GLU A 49 -1.38 7.60 4.58
N LYS A 50 -2.48 7.62 3.82
CA LYS A 50 -3.73 6.95 4.21
C LYS A 50 -3.57 5.43 4.23
N VAL A 51 -2.89 4.85 3.24
CA VAL A 51 -2.58 3.41 3.23
C VAL A 51 -1.70 3.02 4.42
N MET A 52 -0.64 3.79 4.71
CA MET A 52 0.24 3.50 5.84
C MET A 52 -0.47 3.66 7.18
N ARG A 53 -1.39 4.62 7.32
CA ARG A 53 -2.23 4.76 8.51
C ARG A 53 -3.09 3.52 8.71
N ARG A 54 -3.76 3.03 7.66
CA ARG A 54 -4.59 1.82 7.74
C ARG A 54 -3.75 0.58 8.03
N PHE A 55 -2.57 0.46 7.42
CA PHE A 55 -1.61 -0.60 7.72
C PHE A 55 -1.26 -0.63 9.21
N ARG A 56 -0.85 0.52 9.78
CA ARG A 56 -0.51 0.61 11.22
C ARG A 56 -1.69 0.25 12.12
N GLN A 57 -2.91 0.68 11.79
CA GLN A 57 -4.10 0.32 12.55
C GLN A 57 -4.31 -1.20 12.56
N ILE A 58 -4.22 -1.85 11.40
CA ILE A 58 -4.43 -3.30 11.30
C ILE A 58 -3.33 -4.06 12.05
N GLU A 59 -2.07 -3.66 11.91
CA GLU A 59 -0.97 -4.29 12.66
C GLU A 59 -1.13 -4.09 14.17
N PHE A 60 -1.56 -2.90 14.61
CA PHE A 60 -1.86 -2.67 16.03
C PHE A 60 -2.90 -3.66 16.57
N PHE A 61 -4.04 -3.81 15.88
CA PHE A 61 -5.09 -4.75 16.31
C PHE A 61 -4.68 -6.22 16.25
N LYS A 62 -3.70 -6.59 15.42
CA LYS A 62 -3.19 -7.98 15.39
C LYS A 62 -2.28 -8.31 16.58
N HIS A 63 -1.55 -7.33 17.08
CA HIS A 63 -0.57 -7.52 18.14
C HIS A 63 -1.10 -7.19 19.53
N HIS A 64 -2.19 -6.42 19.61
CA HIS A 64 -2.80 -5.96 20.85
C HIS A 64 -4.29 -6.34 20.97
N GLY A 65 -4.74 -7.33 20.19
CA GLY A 65 -6.12 -7.84 20.19
C GLY A 65 -6.24 -9.20 20.85
#